data_AF-R5A252-F1
#
_entry.id   AF-R5A252-F1
#
_cell.length_a   1.000
_cell.length_b   1.000
_cell.length_c   1.000
_cell.angle_alpha   90.00
_cell.angle_beta   90.00
_cell.angle_gamma   90.00
#
_symmetry.space_group_name_H-M   'P 1'
#
loop_
_entity.id
_entity.type
_entity.pdbx_description
1 polymer ?
#
loop_
_entity_poly.entity_id
_entity_poly.type
_entity_poly.pdbx_seq_one_letter_code
_entity_poly.pdbx_strand_id
1 'polypeptide(L)'
;MRLKRPAQPLVFRFAGVTPLCGAAVALYEEFPQVESSLCLYRGAYYLKVGATLGQRPKVRRKAARYGASLGASPVLYAYCEEHGRCLSTDAVGELGGVLWGK
;
A
#
# COMPACT_ATOMS: atom_id res chain seq x y z
N MET A 1 18.37 6.60 15.67
CA MET A 1 19.20 6.08 14.56
C MET A 1 18.66 6.66 13.26
N ARG A 2 19.43 7.51 12.55
CA ARG A 2 19.00 8.10 11.27
C ARG A 2 19.59 7.24 10.15
N LEU A 3 18.74 6.61 9.34
CA LEU A 3 19.21 5.81 8.21
C LEU A 3 19.89 6.73 7.18
N LYS A 4 20.96 6.23 6.54
CA LYS A 4 21.60 6.93 5.40
C LYS A 4 20.69 7.02 4.18
N ARG A 5 19.67 6.18 4.09
CA ARG A 5 18.68 6.11 3.00
C ARG A 5 17.28 5.89 3.60
N PRO A 6 16.20 6.40 2.98
CA PRO A 6 14.86 6.15 3.45
C PRO A 6 14.54 4.65 3.49
N ALA A 7 13.65 4.26 4.41
CA ALA A 7 13.18 2.88 4.47
C ALA A 7 12.48 2.52 3.16
N GLN A 8 12.78 1.35 2.60
CA GLN A 8 12.09 0.90 1.38
C GLN A 8 10.60 0.68 1.67
N PRO A 9 9.71 1.05 0.72
CA PRO A 9 8.28 0.89 0.91
C PRO A 9 7.90 -0.58 1.00
N LEU A 10 6.80 -0.86 1.71
CA LEU A 10 6.17 -2.18 1.72
C LEU A 10 5.23 -2.29 0.52
N VAL A 11 5.20 -3.47 -0.10
CA VAL A 11 4.34 -3.75 -1.24
C VAL A 11 3.36 -4.85 -0.88
N PHE A 12 2.09 -4.67 -1.25
CA PHE A 12 1.02 -5.62 -1.04
C PHE A 12 0.31 -5.91 -2.36
N ARG A 13 -0.19 -7.13 -2.52
CA ARG A 13 -0.97 -7.56 -3.68
C ARG A 13 -2.37 -8.00 -3.24
N PHE A 14 -3.39 -7.48 -3.92
CA PHE A 14 -4.79 -7.81 -3.69
C PHE A 14 -5.45 -8.33 -4.97
N ALA A 15 -6.27 -9.37 -4.83
CA ALA A 15 -6.93 -10.02 -5.97
C ALA A 15 -8.14 -9.24 -6.52
N GLY A 16 -8.64 -8.25 -5.78
CA GLY A 16 -9.85 -7.52 -6.15
C GLY A 16 -10.03 -6.22 -5.37
N VAL A 17 -11.09 -5.49 -5.71
CA VAL A 17 -11.41 -4.17 -5.12
C VAL A 17 -11.79 -4.29 -3.64
N THR A 18 -12.62 -5.27 -3.27
CA THR A 18 -13.05 -5.46 -1.87
C THR A 18 -11.87 -5.62 -0.89
N PRO A 19 -10.90 -6.53 -1.11
CA PRO A 19 -9.74 -6.62 -0.23
C PRO A 19 -8.84 -5.37 -0.28
N LEU A 20 -8.69 -4.73 -1.44
CA LEU A 20 -7.95 -3.48 -1.57
C LEU A 20 -8.57 -2.39 -0.67
N CYS A 21 -9.88 -2.18 -0.77
CA CYS A 21 -10.62 -1.20 0.02
C CYS A 21 -10.51 -1.49 1.52
N GLY A 22 -10.67 -2.75 1.93
CA GLY A 22 -10.50 -3.14 3.33
C GLY A 22 -9.10 -2.84 3.86
N ALA A 23 -8.06 -3.09 3.06
CA ALA A 23 -6.69 -2.73 3.41
C ALA A 23 -6.47 -1.22 3.50
N ALA A 24 -6.98 -0.45 2.52
CA ALA A 24 -6.85 1.00 2.49
C ALA A 24 -7.51 1.65 3.71
N VAL A 25 -8.71 1.21 4.07
CA VAL A 25 -9.42 1.66 5.28
C VAL A 25 -8.63 1.32 6.55
N ALA A 26 -8.17 0.07 6.69
CA ALA A 26 -7.42 -0.37 7.87
C ALA A 26 -6.07 0.34 8.03
N LEU A 27 -5.46 0.78 6.91
CA LEU A 27 -4.25 1.59 6.92
C LEU A 27 -4.56 3.06 7.24
N TYR A 28 -5.62 3.62 6.66
CA TYR A 28 -6.01 5.01 6.86
C TYR A 28 -6.38 5.31 8.32
N GLU A 29 -7.09 4.40 8.98
CA GLU A 29 -7.46 4.51 10.40
C GLU A 29 -6.25 4.81 11.31
N GLU A 30 -5.10 4.19 11.06
CA GLU A 30 -3.92 4.30 11.92
C GLU A 30 -2.82 5.18 11.32
N PHE A 31 -2.81 5.33 9.99
CA PHE A 31 -1.79 6.06 9.24
C PHE A 31 -2.42 6.87 8.09
N PRO A 32 -3.26 7.88 8.39
CA PRO A 32 -4.04 8.61 7.37
C PRO A 32 -3.18 9.39 6.37
N GLN A 33 -1.92 9.69 6.72
CA GLN A 33 -0.97 10.43 5.88
C GLN A 33 0.18 9.53 5.38
N VAL A 34 0.00 8.21 5.38
CA VAL A 34 1.05 7.32 4.88
C VAL A 34 1.18 7.48 3.37
N GLU A 35 2.39 7.79 2.90
CA GLU A 35 2.67 7.80 1.47
C GLU A 35 2.28 6.47 0.86
N SER A 36 1.48 6.51 -0.20
CA SER A 36 0.98 5.28 -0.80
C SER A 36 0.73 5.46 -2.29
N SER A 37 0.91 4.40 -3.06
CA SER A 37 0.61 4.44 -4.50
C SER A 37 0.02 3.10 -4.92
N LEU A 38 -0.88 3.14 -5.90
CA LEU A 38 -1.66 1.99 -6.34
C LEU A 38 -1.58 1.84 -7.86
N CYS A 39 -1.31 0.63 -8.32
CA CYS A 39 -1.42 0.26 -9.72
C CYS A 39 -2.17 -1.06 -9.89
N LEU A 40 -2.75 -1.26 -11.08
CA LEU A 40 -3.38 -2.50 -11.52
C LEU A 40 -2.46 -3.16 -12.56
N TYR A 41 -2.01 -4.37 -12.28
CA TYR A 41 -1.16 -5.14 -13.19
C TYR A 41 -1.65 -6.58 -13.29
N ARG A 42 -1.90 -7.05 -14.52
CA ARG A 42 -2.40 -8.40 -14.83
C ARG A 42 -3.56 -8.86 -13.93
N GLY A 43 -4.54 -7.98 -13.73
CA GLY A 43 -5.76 -8.28 -12.96
C GLY A 43 -5.58 -8.29 -11.44
N ALA A 44 -4.44 -7.85 -10.90
CA ALA A 44 -4.23 -7.71 -9.47
C ALA A 44 -3.81 -6.28 -9.09
N TYR A 45 -4.27 -5.84 -7.92
CA TYR A 45 -3.94 -4.52 -7.38
C TYR A 45 -2.67 -4.59 -6.56
N TYR A 46 -1.73 -3.70 -6.85
CA TYR A 46 -0.47 -3.57 -6.12
C TYR A 46 -0.47 -2.24 -5.38
N LEU A 47 -0.32 -2.31 -4.05
CA LEU A 47 -0.25 -1.14 -3.19
C LEU A 47 1.17 -1.01 -2.63
N LYS A 48 1.83 0.11 -2.92
CA LYS A 48 3.08 0.55 -2.31
C LYS A 48 2.75 1.43 -1.11
N VAL A 49 3.41 1.22 0.03
CA VAL A 49 3.21 1.99 1.27
C VAL A 49 4.56 2.42 1.85
N GLY A 50 4.79 3.73 1.94
CA GLY A 50 5.99 4.38 2.47
C GLY A 50 6.04 4.36 4.00
N ALA A 51 6.19 3.18 4.60
CA ALA A 51 6.26 3.02 6.06
C ALA A 51 7.68 3.23 6.61
N THR A 52 7.82 4.03 7.66
CA THR A 52 9.05 4.11 8.46
C THR A 52 9.35 2.78 9.15
N LEU A 53 10.61 2.55 9.57
CA LEU A 53 11.00 1.28 10.21
C LEU A 53 10.10 0.87 11.39
N GLY A 54 9.72 1.82 12.24
CA GLY A 54 8.85 1.56 13.39
C GLY A 54 7.40 1.23 13.01
N GLN A 55 6.91 1.75 11.88
CA GLN A 55 5.55 1.48 11.39
C GLN A 55 5.42 0.13 10.69
N ARG A 56 6.50 -0.42 10.12
CA ARG A 56 6.47 -1.63 9.28
C ARG A 56 5.75 -2.83 9.91
N PRO A 57 5.96 -3.19 11.20
CA PRO A 57 5.25 -4.33 11.78
C PRO A 57 3.74 -4.14 11.79
N LYS A 58 3.27 -2.92 12.06
CA LYS A 58 1.85 -2.57 12.12
C LYS A 58 1.24 -2.48 10.73
N VAL A 59 1.88 -1.74 9.81
CA VAL A 59 1.45 -1.63 8.40
C VAL A 59 1.33 -3.01 7.76
N ARG A 60 2.34 -3.88 7.95
CA ARG A 60 2.28 -5.27 7.48
C ARG A 60 1.10 -6.02 8.09
N ARG A 61 0.90 -5.94 9.40
CA ARG A 61 -0.17 -6.65 10.10
C ARG A 61 -1.57 -6.21 9.66
N LYS A 62 -1.78 -4.92 9.39
CA LYS A 62 -3.06 -4.38 8.93
C LYS A 62 -3.36 -4.81 7.49
N ALA A 63 -2.45 -4.54 6.55
CA ALA A 63 -2.69 -4.79 5.13
C ALA A 63 -2.64 -6.29 4.75
N ALA A 64 -1.78 -7.10 5.39
CA ALA A 64 -1.64 -8.52 5.06
C ALA A 64 -2.88 -9.37 5.43
N ARG A 65 -3.85 -8.82 6.17
CA ARG A 65 -5.14 -9.49 6.44
C ARG A 65 -6.02 -9.59 5.20
N TYR A 66 -5.80 -8.70 4.23
CA TYR A 66 -6.65 -8.57 3.05
C TYR A 66 -5.97 -9.07 1.78
N GLY A 67 -4.67 -9.34 1.82
CA GLY A 67 -3.91 -9.76 0.64
C GLY A 67 -2.49 -10.19 0.96
N ALA A 68 -1.72 -10.45 -0.09
CA ALA A 68 -0.35 -10.92 0.06
C ALA A 68 0.59 -9.76 0.38
N SER A 69 1.33 -9.88 1.49
CA SER A 69 2.46 -8.98 1.79
C SER A 69 3.70 -9.42 1.00
N LEU A 70 4.13 -8.63 0.03
CA LEU A 70 5.32 -8.88 -0.77
C LEU A 70 6.60 -8.29 -0.14
N GLY A 71 6.48 -7.61 1.00
CA GLY A 71 7.60 -7.05 1.74
C GLY A 71 8.21 -5.81 1.09
N ALA A 72 9.51 -5.58 1.33
CA ALA A 72 10.26 -4.47 0.74
C ALA A 72 10.59 -4.77 -0.73
N SER A 73 9.65 -4.51 -1.63
CA SER A 73 9.76 -4.90 -3.04
C SER A 73 9.57 -3.72 -4.01
N PRO A 74 10.32 -2.61 -3.86
CA PRO A 74 10.10 -1.40 -4.66
C PRO A 74 10.33 -1.59 -6.16
N VAL A 75 11.28 -2.46 -6.55
CA VAL A 75 11.57 -2.76 -7.95
C VAL A 75 10.41 -3.51 -8.61
N LEU A 76 9.83 -4.49 -7.91
CA LEU A 76 8.64 -5.18 -8.39
C LEU A 76 7.47 -4.22 -8.56
N TYR A 77 7.26 -3.32 -7.60
CA TYR A 77 6.20 -2.31 -7.73
C TYR A 77 6.42 -1.40 -8.93
N ALA A 78 7.63 -0.86 -9.11
CA ALA A 78 7.97 -0.03 -10.25
C ALA A 78 7.69 -0.74 -11.59
N TYR A 79 8.08 -2.02 -11.70
CA TYR A 79 7.76 -2.84 -12.88
C TYR A 79 6.24 -2.97 -13.10
N CYS A 80 5.47 -3.25 -12.05
CA CYS A 80 4.01 -3.33 -12.13
C CYS A 80 3.35 -1.98 -12.45
N GLU A 81 3.90 -0.87 -11.96
CA GLU A 81 3.44 0.49 -12.22
C GLU A 81 3.71 0.90 -13.67
N GLU A 82 4.91 0.60 -14.18
CA GLU A 82 5.35 0.91 -15.54
C GLU A 82 4.57 0.12 -16.61
N HIS A 83 4.34 -1.18 -16.38
CA HIS A 83 3.66 -2.06 -17.33
C HIS A 83 2.17 -2.29 -17.01
N GLY A 84 1.67 -1.66 -15.95
CA GLY A 84 0.28 -1.72 -15.54
C GLY A 84 -0.45 -0.41 -15.77
N ARG A 85 -1.56 -0.24 -15.06
CA ARG A 85 -2.28 1.02 -15.00
C ARG A 85 -2.05 1.64 -13.63
N CYS A 86 -1.39 2.79 -13.58
CA CYS A 86 -1.38 3.61 -12.37
C CYS A 86 -2.80 4.09 -12.07
N LEU A 87 -3.25 3.90 -10.83
CA LEU A 87 -4.60 4.24 -10.38
C LEU A 87 -4.59 5.42 -9.41
N SER A 88 -3.57 5.52 -8.56
CA SER A 88 -3.47 6.59 -7.57
C SER A 88 -2.05 6.73 -7.03
N THR A 89 -1.66 7.97 -6.70
CA THR A 89 -0.42 8.32 -5.99
C THR A 89 -0.65 8.66 -4.51
N ASP A 90 -1.88 8.51 -4.02
CA ASP A 90 -2.25 8.63 -2.60
C ASP A 90 -3.41 7.67 -2.26
N ALA A 91 -3.22 6.38 -2.54
CA ALA A 91 -4.30 5.41 -2.51
C ALA A 91 -4.93 5.21 -1.13
N VAL A 92 -4.15 5.29 -0.05
CA VAL A 92 -4.64 5.17 1.33
C VAL A 92 -5.45 6.40 1.72
N GLY A 93 -4.98 7.61 1.37
CA GLY A 93 -5.73 8.84 1.61
C GLY A 93 -7.04 8.88 0.82
N GLU A 94 -6.98 8.65 -0.49
CA GLU A 94 -8.13 8.74 -1.39
C GLU A 94 -9.18 7.65 -1.14
N LEU A 95 -8.77 6.38 -1.03
CA LEU A 95 -9.71 5.28 -0.84
C LEU A 95 -10.13 5.15 0.63
N GLY A 96 -9.17 5.21 1.55
CA GLY A 96 -9.42 5.06 2.98
C GLY A 96 -10.24 6.22 3.54
N GLY A 97 -9.92 7.47 3.17
CA GLY A 97 -10.65 8.64 3.65
C GLY A 97 -12.10 8.67 3.20
N VAL A 98 -12.36 8.34 1.93
CA VAL A 98 -13.73 8.29 1.37
C VAL A 98 -14.55 7.16 2.00
N LEU A 99 -13.93 6.03 2.31
CA LEU A 99 -14.64 4.85 2.84
C LEU A 99 -14.78 4.85 4.36
N TRP A 100 -13.87 5.50 5.10
CA TRP A 100 -13.96 5.61 6.56
C TRP A 100 -14.98 6.67 7.01
N GLY A 101 -15.20 7.71 6.20
CA GLY A 101 -16.22 8.73 6.45
C GLY A 101 -17.66 8.29 6.15
N LYS A 102 -17.88 7.03 5.76
CA LYS A 102 -19.19 6.41 5.49
C LYS A 102 -19.49 5.33 6.51
#